data_AF-A0A6P0ERI5-F1
#
_entry.id   AF-A0A6P0ERI5-F1
#
_cell.length_a   1.000
_cell.length_b   1.000
_cell.length_c   1.000
_cell.angle_alpha   90.00
_cell.angle_beta   90.00
_cell.angle_gamma   90.00
#
_symmetry.space_group_name_H-M   'P 1'
#
loop_
_entity.id
_entity.type
_entity.pdbx_description
1 polymer ?
#
loop_
_entity_poly.entity_id
_entity_poly.type
_entity_poly.pdbx_seq_one_letter_code
_entity_poly.pdbx_strand_id
1 'polypeptide(L)'
;MVEGRVHVQAARWVVVIGRVTTALFLWGAIGAVLVAWASWSPGPLLLTLLYAGLATGWHALLTAFDRHGRGAWAVLVLWSATGSVVRLGGWLLGADVGVLGVAGGLLNVVLLGSLLHRDSREWVARPVARRAAEPVAGARR
;
A
#
# COMPACT_ATOMS: atom_id res chain seq x y z
N MET A 1 -10.50 28.54 -5.77
CA MET A 1 -10.30 27.76 -4.51
C MET A 1 -10.71 26.29 -4.63
N VAL A 2 -10.57 25.67 -5.81
CA VAL A 2 -10.93 24.25 -6.04
C VAL A 2 -9.68 23.35 -6.00
N GLU A 3 -8.52 23.86 -6.43
CA GLU A 3 -7.25 23.11 -6.49
C GLU A 3 -6.76 22.63 -5.12
N GLY A 4 -6.97 23.40 -4.04
CA GLY A 4 -6.57 22.98 -2.69
C GLY A 4 -7.28 21.70 -2.19
N ARG A 5 -8.47 21.37 -2.71
CA ARG A 5 -9.23 20.19 -2.24
C ARG A 5 -8.87 18.90 -2.97
N VAL A 6 -8.39 19.00 -4.22
CA VAL A 6 -8.06 17.83 -5.06
C VAL A 6 -6.75 17.20 -4.60
N HIS A 7 -5.75 18.01 -4.26
CA HIS A 7 -4.45 17.54 -3.75
C HIS A 7 -4.55 16.76 -2.44
N VAL A 8 -5.53 17.08 -1.60
CA VAL A 8 -5.77 16.38 -0.32
C VAL A 8 -6.45 15.03 -0.56
N GLN A 9 -7.16 14.82 -1.68
CA GLN A 9 -7.82 13.56 -1.99
C GLN A 9 -6.85 12.46 -2.43
N ALA A 10 -5.86 12.77 -3.28
CA ALA A 10 -4.91 11.76 -3.77
C ALA A 10 -4.06 11.14 -2.65
N ALA A 11 -3.51 11.98 -1.74
CA ALA A 11 -2.78 11.49 -0.57
C ALA A 11 -3.67 10.66 0.38
N ARG A 12 -4.95 11.04 0.54
CA ARG A 12 -5.92 10.24 1.30
C ARG A 12 -6.16 8.87 0.66
N TRP A 13 -6.29 8.80 -0.66
CA TRP A 13 -6.46 7.52 -1.36
C TRP A 13 -5.25 6.60 -1.19
N VAL A 14 -4.02 7.13 -1.23
CA VAL A 14 -2.80 6.34 -0.94
C VAL A 14 -2.84 5.75 0.47
N VAL A 15 -3.27 6.53 1.47
CA VAL A 15 -3.40 6.04 2.86
C VAL A 15 -4.53 5.01 2.99
N VAL A 16 -5.68 5.24 2.35
CA VAL A 16 -6.83 4.31 2.37
C VAL A 16 -6.46 2.99 1.70
N ILE A 17 -5.92 3.04 0.48
CA ILE A 17 -5.44 1.85 -0.25
C ILE A 17 -4.38 1.15 0.59
N GLY A 18 -3.44 1.90 1.16
CA GLY A 18 -2.41 1.38 2.05
C GLY A 18 -2.98 0.59 3.23
N ARG A 19 -3.99 1.14 3.92
CA ARG A 19 -4.68 0.47 5.04
C ARG A 19 -5.43 -0.78 4.60
N VAL A 20 -6.11 -0.73 3.46
CA VAL A 20 -6.78 -1.91 2.88
C VAL A 20 -5.76 -3.00 2.58
N THR A 21 -4.60 -2.65 2.03
CA THR A 21 -3.51 -3.62 1.79
C THR A 21 -2.98 -4.21 3.10
N THR A 22 -2.78 -3.41 4.15
CA THR A 22 -2.41 -3.93 5.49
C THR A 22 -3.46 -4.93 6.00
N ALA A 23 -4.75 -4.59 5.89
CA ALA A 23 -5.83 -5.45 6.33
C ALA A 23 -5.85 -6.77 5.54
N LEU A 24 -5.61 -6.72 4.23
CA LEU A 24 -5.50 -7.92 3.39
C LEU A 24 -4.32 -8.82 3.82
N PHE A 25 -3.16 -8.24 4.15
CA PHE A 25 -2.05 -9.02 4.68
C PHE A 25 -2.38 -9.65 6.04
N LEU A 26 -3.05 -8.92 6.94
CA LEU A 26 -3.50 -9.49 8.22
C LEU A 26 -4.48 -10.63 8.03
N TRP A 27 -5.46 -10.48 7.13
CA TRP A 27 -6.39 -11.56 6.79
C TRP A 27 -5.67 -12.76 6.18
N GLY A 28 -4.67 -12.53 5.32
CA GLY A 28 -3.80 -13.58 4.81
C GLY A 28 -3.03 -14.32 5.91
N ALA A 29 -2.50 -13.59 6.90
CA ALA A 29 -1.83 -14.17 8.06
C ALA A 29 -2.80 -15.04 8.90
N ILE A 30 -4.00 -14.53 9.20
CA ILE A 30 -5.03 -15.28 9.93
C ILE A 30 -5.41 -16.55 9.17
N GLY A 31 -5.63 -16.45 7.85
CA GLY A 31 -5.92 -17.61 7.00
C GLY A 31 -4.78 -18.64 7.01
N ALA A 32 -3.53 -18.19 6.94
CA ALA A 32 -2.36 -19.06 6.99
C ALA A 32 -2.23 -19.78 8.36
N VAL A 33 -2.58 -19.13 9.47
CA VAL A 33 -2.65 -19.77 10.80
C VAL A 33 -3.73 -20.85 10.82
N LEU A 34 -4.92 -20.58 10.28
CA LEU A 34 -6.00 -21.57 10.21
C LEU A 34 -5.60 -22.79 9.37
N VAL A 35 -4.92 -22.56 8.24
CA VAL A 35 -4.39 -23.65 7.40
C VAL A 35 -3.27 -24.40 8.11
N ALA A 36 -2.36 -23.72 8.83
CA ALA A 36 -1.32 -24.36 9.63
C ALA A 36 -1.94 -25.31 10.67
N TRP A 37 -2.97 -24.82 11.38
CA TRP A 37 -3.68 -25.58 12.40
C TRP A 37 -4.40 -26.79 11.83
N ALA A 38 -5.03 -26.66 10.66
CA ALA A 38 -5.72 -27.77 10.01
C ALA A 38 -4.75 -28.80 9.38
N SER A 39 -3.65 -28.34 8.78
CA SER A 39 -2.71 -29.19 8.04
C SER A 39 -1.57 -29.76 8.90
N TRP A 40 -1.40 -29.29 10.14
CA TRP A 40 -0.29 -29.63 11.04
C TRP A 40 1.10 -29.48 10.38
N SER A 41 1.19 -28.58 9.39
CA SER A 41 2.41 -28.34 8.63
C SER A 41 3.08 -27.03 9.09
N PRO A 42 4.43 -26.98 9.14
CA PRO A 42 5.15 -25.75 9.43
C PRO A 42 5.14 -24.75 8.25
N GLY A 43 4.83 -25.19 7.03
CA GLY A 43 4.83 -24.34 5.84
C GLY A 43 3.90 -23.11 5.96
N PRO A 44 2.63 -23.28 6.33
CA PRO A 44 1.72 -22.15 6.53
C PRO A 44 2.08 -21.23 7.72
N LEU A 45 2.86 -21.70 8.70
CA LEU A 45 3.40 -20.82 9.76
C LEU A 45 4.44 -19.85 9.19
N LEU A 46 5.29 -20.29 8.25
CA LEU A 46 6.22 -19.40 7.56
C LEU A 46 5.47 -18.35 6.73
N LEU A 47 4.38 -18.74 6.07
CA LEU A 47 3.51 -17.80 5.35
C LEU A 47 2.86 -16.78 6.30
N THR A 48 2.47 -17.21 7.50
CA THR A 48 1.96 -16.30 8.53
C THR A 48 2.98 -15.24 8.91
N LEU A 49 4.22 -15.65 9.22
CA LEU A 49 5.31 -14.73 9.55
C LEU A 49 5.61 -13.78 8.40
N LEU A 50 5.62 -14.29 7.17
CA LEU A 50 5.80 -13.48 5.96
C LEU A 50 4.69 -12.42 5.84
N TYR A 51 3.42 -12.81 5.96
CA TYR A 51 2.29 -11.89 5.88
C TYR A 51 2.27 -10.87 7.03
N ALA A 52 2.60 -11.28 8.25
CA ALA A 52 2.71 -10.38 9.39
C ALA A 52 3.85 -9.38 9.23
N GLY A 53 5.00 -9.83 8.73
CA GLY A 53 6.14 -8.98 8.39
C GLY A 53 5.81 -7.98 7.28
N LEU A 54 5.11 -8.43 6.24
CA LEU A 54 4.63 -7.55 5.17
C LEU A 54 3.60 -6.54 5.70
N ALA A 55 2.68 -6.95 6.55
CA ALA A 55 1.70 -6.04 7.16
C ALA A 55 2.36 -4.94 7.99
N THR A 56 3.31 -5.32 8.86
CA THR A 56 4.04 -4.38 9.71
C THR A 56 4.97 -3.48 8.90
N GLY A 57 5.72 -4.04 7.95
CA GLY A 57 6.55 -3.27 7.02
C GLY A 57 5.74 -2.26 6.21
N TRP A 58 4.60 -2.68 5.69
CA TRP A 58 3.68 -1.81 4.94
C TRP A 58 3.09 -0.70 5.83
N HIS A 59 2.68 -1.04 7.05
CA HIS A 59 2.17 -0.07 8.02
C HIS A 59 3.23 0.97 8.42
N ALA A 60 4.46 0.52 8.67
CA ALA A 60 5.60 1.40 8.96
C ALA A 60 5.90 2.32 7.78
N LEU A 61 5.83 1.80 6.55
CA LEU A 61 6.05 2.57 5.33
C LEU A 61 4.99 3.65 5.11
N LEU A 62 3.71 3.34 5.40
CA LEU A 62 2.63 4.34 5.38
C LEU A 62 2.81 5.41 6.44
N THR A 63 3.24 5.02 7.64
CA THR A 63 3.54 5.97 8.74
C THR A 63 4.71 6.87 8.39
N ALA A 64 5.73 6.33 7.72
CA ALA A 64 6.87 7.08 7.20
C ALA A 64 6.47 8.00 6.04
N PHE A 65 5.54 7.59 5.18
CA PHE A 65 4.99 8.43 4.12
C PHE A 65 4.26 9.63 4.69
N ASP A 66 3.44 9.42 5.72
CA ASP A 66 2.72 10.49 6.42
C ASP A 66 3.69 11.49 7.06
N ARG A 67 4.76 10.99 7.71
CA ARG A 67 5.70 11.84 8.46
C ARG A 67 6.84 12.46 7.64
N HIS A 68 7.40 11.77 6.65
CA HIS A 68 8.66 12.15 6.00
C HIS A 68 8.50 12.46 4.50
N GLY A 69 7.34 12.16 3.91
CA GLY A 69 6.96 12.56 2.54
C GLY A 69 7.86 11.98 1.44
N ARG A 70 9.00 12.61 1.16
CA ARG A 70 9.84 12.34 -0.04
C ARG A 70 10.53 10.99 -0.03
N GLY A 71 11.23 10.66 1.07
CA GLY A 71 11.96 9.40 1.16
C GLY A 71 11.04 8.19 1.10
N ALA A 72 9.96 8.22 1.88
CA ALA A 72 8.97 7.16 1.91
C ALA A 72 8.14 7.06 0.61
N TRP A 73 7.90 8.17 -0.09
CA TRP A 73 7.28 8.14 -1.43
C TRP A 73 8.17 7.39 -2.43
N ALA A 74 9.47 7.66 -2.45
CA ALA A 74 10.40 6.96 -3.35
C ALA A 74 10.43 5.45 -3.05
N VAL A 75 10.43 5.06 -1.78
CA VAL A 75 10.38 3.65 -1.38
C VAL A 75 9.04 3.00 -1.77
N LEU A 76 7.92 3.70 -1.58
CA LEU A 76 6.60 3.21 -2.02
C LEU A 76 6.53 3.00 -3.54
N VAL A 77 7.08 3.94 -4.32
CA VAL A 77 7.15 3.82 -5.78
C VAL A 77 8.04 2.64 -6.16
N LEU A 78 9.23 2.54 -5.58
CA LEU A 78 10.17 1.46 -5.87
C LEU A 78 9.56 0.10 -5.55
N TRP A 79 8.96 -0.05 -4.36
CA TRP A 79 8.31 -1.29 -3.94
C TRP A 79 7.13 -1.67 -4.85
N SER A 80 6.28 -0.70 -5.19
CA SER A 80 5.11 -0.94 -6.06
C SER A 80 5.55 -1.30 -7.49
N ALA A 81 6.60 -0.65 -8.00
CA ALA A 81 7.20 -0.96 -9.29
C ALA A 81 7.83 -2.36 -9.29
N THR A 82 8.64 -2.70 -8.29
CA THR A 82 9.24 -4.04 -8.15
C THR A 82 8.16 -5.11 -8.07
N GLY A 83 7.14 -4.92 -7.24
CA GLY A 83 6.02 -5.88 -7.14
C GLY A 83 5.26 -6.06 -8.46
N SER A 84 5.15 -5.00 -9.27
CA SER A 84 4.54 -5.07 -10.60
C SER A 84 5.43 -5.82 -11.59
N VAL A 85 6.74 -5.52 -11.60
CA VAL A 85 7.72 -6.21 -12.48
C VAL A 85 7.80 -7.69 -12.15
N VAL A 86 7.85 -8.06 -10.87
CA VAL A 86 7.89 -9.47 -10.44
C VAL A 86 6.62 -10.21 -10.86
N ARG A 87 5.44 -9.59 -10.72
CA ARG A 87 4.18 -10.19 -11.18
C ARG A 87 4.12 -10.30 -12.70
N LEU A 88 4.52 -9.26 -13.43
CA LEU A 88 4.53 -9.28 -14.89
C LEU A 88 5.50 -10.36 -15.40
N GLY A 89 6.69 -10.45 -14.80
CA GLY A 89 7.68 -11.49 -15.08
C GLY A 89 7.15 -12.89 -14.76
N GLY A 90 6.50 -13.07 -13.61
CA GLY A 90 5.86 -14.34 -13.24
C GLY A 90 4.77 -14.75 -14.24
N TRP A 91 3.94 -13.82 -14.68
CA TRP A 91 2.91 -14.08 -15.70
C TRP A 91 3.52 -14.46 -17.05
N LEU A 92 4.57 -13.75 -17.48
CA LEU A 92 5.32 -14.07 -18.71
C LEU A 92 6.00 -15.45 -18.64
N LEU A 93 6.35 -15.91 -17.44
CA LEU A 93 6.92 -17.24 -17.19
C LEU A 93 5.85 -18.34 -16.98
N GLY A 94 4.57 -18.03 -17.20
CA GLY A 94 3.47 -19.00 -17.13
C GLY A 94 2.97 -19.29 -15.71
N ALA A 95 3.23 -18.43 -14.73
CA ALA A 95 2.65 -18.58 -13.40
C ALA A 95 1.13 -18.39 -13.44
N ASP A 96 0.40 -19.28 -12.77
CA ASP A 96 -1.06 -19.24 -12.73
C ASP A 96 -1.54 -18.07 -11.85
N VAL A 97 -2.21 -17.09 -12.46
CA VAL A 97 -2.65 -15.87 -11.78
C VAL A 97 -4.12 -16.02 -11.41
N GLY A 98 -4.36 -16.60 -10.24
CA GLY A 98 -5.70 -16.68 -9.67
C GLY A 98 -6.33 -15.29 -9.44
N VAL A 99 -7.64 -15.25 -9.20
CA VAL A 99 -8.43 -14.01 -9.02
C VAL A 99 -7.82 -13.03 -8.01
N LEU A 100 -7.25 -13.54 -6.91
CA LEU A 100 -6.55 -12.74 -5.90
C LEU A 100 -5.24 -12.13 -6.42
N GLY A 101 -4.55 -12.82 -7.34
CA GLY A 101 -3.37 -12.31 -8.03
C GLY A 101 -3.71 -11.14 -8.96
N VAL A 102 -4.82 -11.23 -9.69
CA VAL A 102 -5.34 -10.14 -10.55
C VAL A 102 -5.77 -8.94 -9.70
N ALA A 103 -6.57 -9.17 -8.65
CA ALA A 103 -7.02 -8.10 -7.74
C ALA A 103 -5.83 -7.40 -7.06
N GLY A 104 -4.84 -8.16 -6.60
CA GLY A 104 -3.61 -7.62 -6.03
C GLY A 104 -2.75 -6.87 -7.05
N GLY A 105 -2.76 -7.30 -8.32
CA GLY A 105 -2.10 -6.59 -9.43
C GLY A 105 -2.77 -5.25 -9.71
N LEU A 106 -4.09 -5.23 -9.86
CA LEU A 106 -4.87 -4.01 -10.03
C LEU A 106 -4.67 -3.02 -8.89
N LEU A 107 -4.69 -3.50 -7.64
CA LEU A 107 -4.44 -2.66 -6.47
C LEU A 107 -3.05 -2.01 -6.53
N ASN A 108 -2.04 -2.77 -6.98
CA ASN A 108 -0.67 -2.27 -7.11
C ASN A 108 -0.52 -1.25 -8.24
N VAL A 109 -1.21 -1.45 -9.37
CA VAL A 109 -1.25 -0.50 -10.49
C VAL A 109 -1.97 0.78 -10.08
N VAL A 110 -3.12 0.68 -9.41
CA VAL A 110 -3.86 1.85 -8.90
C VAL A 110 -3.01 2.62 -7.89
N LEU A 111 -2.31 1.92 -6.98
CA LEU A 111 -1.40 2.53 -6.03
C LEU A 111 -0.24 3.24 -6.75
N LEU A 112 0.41 2.58 -7.71
CA LEU A 112 1.51 3.16 -8.48
C LEU A 112 1.04 4.38 -9.29
N GLY A 113 -0.12 4.30 -9.94
CA GLY A 113 -0.74 5.42 -10.66
C GLY A 113 -1.04 6.58 -9.72
N SER A 114 -1.58 6.30 -8.54
CA SER A 114 -1.84 7.31 -7.50
C SER A 114 -0.56 7.97 -7.01
N LEU A 115 0.52 7.21 -6.83
CA LEU A 115 1.82 7.72 -6.40
C LEU A 115 2.52 8.56 -7.49
N LEU A 116 2.38 8.15 -8.76
CA LEU A 116 2.97 8.87 -9.89
C LEU A 116 2.15 10.09 -10.32
N HIS A 117 0.89 10.19 -9.88
CA HIS A 117 0.02 11.33 -10.16
C HIS A 117 0.66 12.64 -9.69
N ARG A 118 0.45 13.70 -10.48
CA ARG A 118 1.03 15.03 -10.26
C ARG A 118 0.72 15.56 -8.86
N ASP A 119 -0.50 15.33 -8.39
CA ASP A 119 -0.96 15.77 -7.06
C ASP A 119 -0.19 15.11 -5.90
N SER A 120 0.14 13.82 -6.03
CA SER A 120 0.95 13.11 -5.03
C SER A 120 2.39 13.64 -5.00
N ARG A 121 2.97 13.93 -6.17
CA ARG A 121 4.31 14.54 -6.26
C ARG A 121 4.32 15.94 -5.65
N GLU A 122 3.31 16.75 -5.94
CA GLU A 122 3.18 18.11 -5.41
C GLU A 122 2.93 18.10 -3.90
N TRP A 123 2.14 17.16 -3.37
CA TRP A 123 1.94 16.99 -1.93
C TRP A 123 3.26 16.63 -1.22
N VAL A 124 4.01 15.68 -1.78
CA VAL A 124 5.33 15.27 -1.29
C VAL A 124 6.36 16.42 -1.37
N ALA A 125 6.26 17.28 -2.37
CA ALA A 125 7.13 18.44 -2.53
C ALA A 125 6.89 19.54 -1.48
N ARG A 126 5.66 19.65 -0.92
CA ARG A 126 5.32 20.66 0.11
C ARG A 126 6.05 20.40 1.43
N PRO A 127 6.56 21.44 2.13
CA PRO A 127 7.15 21.29 3.47
C PRO A 127 6.13 20.75 4.48
N VAL A 128 6.56 19.85 5.38
CA VAL A 128 5.71 19.17 6.38
C VAL A 128 4.94 20.18 7.26
N ALA A 129 5.57 21.29 7.64
CA ALA A 129 4.96 22.36 8.42
C ALA A 129 3.71 22.98 7.76
N ARG A 130 3.63 22.98 6.42
CA ARG A 130 2.52 23.55 5.66
C ARG A 130 1.34 22.56 5.52
N ARG A 131 1.57 21.26 5.70
CA ARG A 131 0.53 20.21 5.66
C ARG A 131 -0.23 20.10 6.98
N ALA A 132 0.48 20.24 8.12
CA ALA A 132 -0.14 20.22 9.45
C ALA A 132 -1.02 21.45 9.73
N ALA A 133 -0.80 22.55 8.99
CA ALA A 133 -1.56 23.79 9.11
C ALA A 133 -2.84 23.82 8.26
N GLU A 134 -3.06 22.85 7.36
CA GLU A 134 -4.34 22.71 6.67
C GLU A 134 -5.36 22.15 7.68
N PRO A 135 -6.38 22.92 8.08
CA PRO A 135 -7.41 22.39 8.96
C PRO A 135 -8.08 21.25 8.22
N VAL A 136 -8.31 20.14 8.93
CA VAL A 136 -9.18 19.06 8.46
C VAL A 136 -10.55 19.68 8.17
N ALA A 137 -10.77 20.09 6.92
CA ALA A 137 -11.99 20.75 6.44
C ALA A 137 -13.13 19.74 6.30
N GLY A 138 -13.45 19.09 7.41
CA GLY A 138 -14.50 18.09 7.57
C GLY A 138 -14.99 17.92 9.01
N ALA A 139 -14.43 18.64 9.99
CA ALA A 139 -14.84 18.54 11.40
C ALA A 139 -15.98 19.49 11.80
N ARG A 140 -16.70 20.09 10.85
CA ARG A 140 -17.97 20.79 11.11
C ARG A 140 -18.95 20.53 9.98
N ARG A 141 -19.77 19.49 10.14
CA ARG A 141 -21.20 19.50 9.85
C ARG A 141 -21.87 18.46 10.74
#